data_AF-A0A816EUB2-F1
#
_entry.id   AF-A0A816EUB2-F1
#
_cell.length_a   1.000
_cell.length_b   1.000
_cell.length_c   1.000
_cell.angle_alpha   90.00
_cell.angle_beta   90.00
_cell.angle_gamma   90.00
#
_symmetry.space_group_name_H-M   'P 1'
#
loop_
_entity.id
_entity.type
_entity.pdbx_description
1 polymer ?
#
loop_
_entity_poly.entity_id
_entity_poly.type
_entity_poly.pdbx_seq_one_letter_code
_entity_poly.pdbx_strand_id
1 'polypeptide(L)'
;MEYLDENGINFVPQEKNPQNCPQARPVETFWSILEQMVYSDGWEAKNIDQLKRRIKKVKEVDIKIVQTMFMDIPKQLRRIADRGPYETCSF
;
A
#
# COMPACT_ATOMS: atom_id res chain seq x y z
N MET A 1 17.65 -4.94 12.12
CA MET A 1 17.35 -3.71 12.89
C MET A 1 18.58 -2.83 12.94
N GLU A 2 19.75 -3.40 13.24
CA GLU A 2 21.07 -2.74 13.25
C GLU A 2 21.26 -1.68 12.14
N TYR A 3 21.10 -2.01 10.85
CA TYR A 3 21.23 -1.02 9.77
C TYR A 3 20.27 0.18 9.86
N LEU A 4 18.99 -0.03 10.19
CA LEU A 4 18.01 1.06 10.27
C LEU A 4 18.31 1.98 11.44
N ASP A 5 18.70 1.39 12.57
CA ASP A 5 19.08 2.10 13.78
C ASP A 5 20.39 2.89 13.57
N GLU A 6 21.40 2.24 12.98
CA GLU A 6 22.71 2.84 12.64
C GLU A 6 22.59 4.04 11.69
N ASN A 7 21.61 4.00 10.78
CA ASN A 7 21.39 5.07 9.81
C ASN A 7 20.32 6.08 10.27
N GLY A 8 19.82 5.97 11.51
CA GLY A 8 18.82 6.89 12.06
C GLY A 8 17.51 6.92 11.28
N ILE A 9 17.15 5.82 10.61
CA ILE A 9 15.91 5.72 9.84
C ILE A 9 14.77 5.42 10.80
N ASN A 10 13.78 6.30 10.86
CA ASN A 10 12.57 6.04 11.65
C ASN A 10 11.77 4.90 11.01
N PHE A 11 11.46 3.86 11.78
CA PHE A 11 10.61 2.75 11.34
C PHE A 11 9.60 2.35 12.42
N VAL A 12 8.60 1.57 12.02
CA VAL A 12 7.64 0.96 12.93
C VAL A 12 8.22 -0.38 13.42
N PRO A 13 8.47 -0.55 14.74
CA PRO A 13 8.96 -1.81 15.29
C PRO A 13 8.01 -2.97 15.02
N GLN A 14 8.56 -4.18 14.95
CA GLN A 14 7.81 -5.38 14.59
C GLN A 14 6.63 -5.63 15.54
N GLU A 15 6.82 -5.42 16.84
CA GLU A 15 5.81 -5.55 17.89
C GLU A 15 4.66 -4.55 17.76
N LYS A 16 4.88 -3.43 17.06
CA LYS A 16 3.84 -2.42 16.75
C LYS A 16 3.25 -2.59 15.35
N ASN A 17 3.74 -3.54 14.55
CA ASN A 17 3.26 -3.85 13.22
C ASN A 17 2.50 -5.19 13.26
N PRO A 18 1.15 -5.18 13.35
CA PRO A 18 0.37 -6.41 13.50
C PRO A 18 0.65 -7.39 12.36
N GLN A 19 0.91 -8.65 12.73
CA GLN A 19 1.09 -9.74 11.77
C GLN A 19 -0.25 -10.07 11.11
N ASN A 20 -0.21 -10.53 9.85
CA ASN A 20 -1.38 -10.96 9.09
C ASN A 20 -2.50 -9.92 8.99
N CYS A 21 -2.17 -8.62 9.07
CA CYS A 21 -3.10 -7.51 8.97
C CYS A 21 -2.73 -6.59 7.78
N PRO A 22 -2.89 -7.06 6.52
CA PRO A 22 -2.62 -6.23 5.35
C PRO A 22 -3.49 -4.96 5.31
N GLN A 23 -4.67 -4.98 5.93
CA GLN A 23 -5.57 -3.83 6.00
C GLN A 23 -5.00 -2.66 6.82
N ALA A 24 -4.02 -2.92 7.69
CA ALA A 24 -3.28 -1.87 8.40
C ALA A 24 -2.16 -1.25 7.55
N ARG A 25 -1.92 -1.74 6.33
CA ARG A 25 -0.78 -1.37 5.48
C ARG A 25 -1.30 -0.66 4.23
N PRO A 26 -1.18 0.68 4.13
CA PRO A 26 -1.71 1.42 2.98
C PRO A 26 -1.03 1.05 1.65
N VAL A 27 0.17 0.46 1.70
CA VAL A 27 0.86 -0.04 0.50
C VAL A 27 0.07 -1.11 -0.25
N GLU A 28 -0.76 -1.90 0.44
CA GLU A 28 -1.61 -2.93 -0.20
C GLU A 28 -2.71 -2.28 -1.05
N THR A 29 -3.34 -1.23 -0.53
CA THR A 29 -4.31 -0.41 -1.28
C THR A 29 -3.64 0.29 -2.46
N PHE A 30 -2.43 0.83 -2.25
CA PHE A 30 -1.66 1.43 -3.33
C PHE A 30 -1.36 0.44 -4.46
N TRP A 31 -0.95 -0.79 -4.14
CA TRP A 31 -0.74 -1.83 -5.15
C TRP A 31 -2.02 -2.16 -5.91
N SER A 32 -3.16 -2.20 -5.23
CA SER A 32 -4.47 -2.45 -5.85
C SER A 32 -4.84 -1.36 -6.87
N ILE A 33 -4.57 -0.08 -6.55
CA ILE A 33 -4.78 1.03 -7.49
C ILE A 33 -3.85 0.90 -8.70
N LEU A 34 -2.56 0.62 -8.46
CA LEU A 34 -1.60 0.48 -9.55
C LEU A 34 -1.93 -0.71 -10.46
N GLU A 35 -2.38 -1.81 -9.88
CA GLU A 35 -2.85 -3.00 -10.61
C GLU A 35 -4.01 -2.64 -11.54
N GLN A 36 -5.04 -1.97 -11.04
CA GLN A 36 -6.17 -1.50 -11.85
C GLN A 36 -5.71 -0.61 -13.01
N MET A 37 -4.74 0.28 -12.76
CA MET A 37 -4.19 1.14 -13.82
C MET A 37 -3.37 0.34 -14.85
N VAL A 38 -2.57 -0.63 -14.42
CA VAL A 38 -1.73 -1.46 -15.29
C VAL A 38 -2.56 -2.31 -16.23
N TYR A 39 -3.58 -2.98 -15.70
CA TYR A 39 -4.47 -3.92 -16.39
C TYR A 39 -5.76 -3.29 -16.92
N SER A 40 -5.85 -1.95 -16.92
CA SER A 40 -6.94 -1.20 -17.54
C SER A 40 -7.15 -1.59 -19.01
N ASP A 41 -8.40 -1.46 -19.47
CA ASP A 41 -8.81 -1.69 -20.87
C ASP A 41 -8.54 -3.11 -21.40
N GLY A 42 -8.52 -4.10 -20.50
CA GLY A 42 -8.25 -5.50 -20.86
C GLY A 42 -6.79 -5.74 -21.30
N TRP A 43 -5.88 -4.85 -20.92
CA TRP A 43 -4.47 -5.02 -21.22
C TRP A 43 -3.88 -6.17 -20.40
N GLU A 44 -3.14 -7.07 -21.04
CA GLU A 44 -2.42 -8.17 -20.38
C GLU A 44 -0.94 -8.17 -20.76
N ALA A 45 -0.08 -8.47 -19.80
CA ALA A 45 1.35 -8.59 -20.03
C ALA A 45 1.68 -9.94 -20.69
N LYS A 46 2.32 -9.92 -21.87
CA LYS A 46 2.78 -11.15 -22.54
C LYS A 46 4.17 -11.61 -22.07
N ASN A 47 4.91 -10.73 -21.40
CA ASN A 47 6.21 -11.00 -20.81
C ASN A 47 6.57 -9.94 -19.75
N ILE A 48 7.63 -10.24 -18.99
CA ILE A 48 8.08 -9.38 -17.90
C ILE A 48 8.53 -7.99 -18.35
N ASP A 49 9.09 -7.85 -19.56
CA ASP A 49 9.58 -6.56 -20.04
C ASP A 49 8.44 -5.61 -20.40
N GLN A 50 7.33 -6.15 -20.95
CA GLN A 50 6.11 -5.39 -21.13
C GLN A 50 5.54 -4.92 -19.79
N LEU A 51 5.47 -5.82 -18.80
CA LEU A 51 5.00 -5.47 -17.45
C LEU A 51 5.87 -4.38 -16.82
N LYS A 52 7.20 -4.51 -16.86
CA LYS A 52 8.16 -3.49 -16.36
C LYS A 52 7.95 -2.12 -17.00
N ARG A 53 7.65 -2.08 -18.31
CA ARG A 53 7.34 -0.83 -19.02
C ARG A 53 6.00 -0.26 -18.58
N ARG A 54 4.98 -1.11 -18.43
CA ARG A 54 3.61 -0.71 -18.06
C ARG A 54 3.52 -0.22 -16.61
N ILE A 55 4.23 -0.84 -15.67
CA ILE A 55 4.27 -0.44 -14.25
C ILE A 55 4.76 1.02 -14.07
N LYS A 56 5.48 1.59 -15.05
CA LYS A 56 5.86 3.02 -15.03
C LYS A 56 4.65 3.97 -14.99
N LYS A 57 3.43 3.48 -15.26
CA LYS A 57 2.16 4.15 -14.96
C LYS A 57 2.02 4.61 -13.51
N VAL A 58 2.81 4.06 -12.58
CA VAL A 58 2.95 4.59 -11.22
C VAL A 58 3.23 6.10 -11.17
N LYS A 59 3.88 6.65 -12.20
CA LYS A 59 4.14 8.09 -12.33
C LYS A 59 2.88 8.93 -12.62
N GLU A 60 1.81 8.29 -13.07
CA GLU A 60 0.51 8.90 -13.35
C GLU A 60 -0.39 8.92 -12.09
N VAL A 61 -0.02 8.20 -11.03
CA VAL A 61 -0.77 8.19 -9.76
C VAL A 61 -0.66 9.57 -9.12
N ASP A 62 -1.80 10.19 -8.79
CA ASP A 62 -1.81 11.47 -8.08
C ASP A 62 -1.19 11.30 -6.70
N ILE A 63 -0.09 12.02 -6.47
CA ILE A 63 0.63 12.02 -5.20
C ILE A 63 -0.27 12.45 -4.03
N LYS A 64 -1.28 13.30 -4.26
CA LYS A 64 -2.23 13.70 -3.22
C LYS A 64 -3.06 12.53 -2.73
N ILE A 65 -3.48 11.65 -3.64
CA ILE A 65 -4.22 10.42 -3.27
C ILE A 65 -3.35 9.54 -2.38
N VAL A 66 -2.07 9.37 -2.75
CA VAL A 66 -1.11 8.60 -1.96
C VAL A 66 -0.89 9.23 -0.58
N GLN A 67 -0.68 10.54 -0.52
CA GLN A 67 -0.50 11.25 0.75
C GLN A 67 -1.73 11.13 1.65
N THR A 68 -2.94 11.35 1.13
CA THR A 68 -4.18 11.20 1.89
C THR A 68 -4.36 9.78 2.42
N MET A 69 -4.11 8.77 1.59
CA MET A 69 -4.19 7.37 2.00
C MET A 69 -3.26 7.04 3.17
N PHE A 70 -2.01 7.54 3.13
CA PHE A 70 -1.04 7.32 4.20
C PHE A 70 -1.33 8.16 5.46
N MET A 71 -1.94 9.34 5.32
CA MET A 71 -2.40 10.14 6.47
C MET A 71 -3.58 9.49 7.20
N ASP A 72 -4.39 8.67 6.51
CA ASP A 72 -5.57 8.01 7.07
C ASP A 72 -5.25 6.76 7.93
N ILE A 73 -3.99 6.32 8.01
CA ILE A 73 -3.58 5.12 8.76
C ILE A 73 -4.07 5.14 10.22
N PRO A 74 -3.92 6.22 11.02
CA PRO A 74 -4.34 6.20 12.42
C PRO A 74 -5.85 5.94 12.57
N LYS A 75 -6.65 6.47 11.65
CA LYS A 75 -8.10 6.25 11.59
C LYS A 75 -8.42 4.81 11.20
N GLN A 76 -7.70 4.24 10.23
CA GLN A 76 -7.84 2.83 9.86
C GLN A 76 -7.49 1.90 11.02
N LEU A 77 -6.35 2.13 11.69
CA LEU A 77 -5.93 1.34 12.85
C LEU A 77 -6.97 1.37 13.98
N ARG A 78 -7.56 2.54 14.28
CA ARG A 78 -8.63 2.64 15.27
C ARG A 78 -9.85 1.82 14.86
N ARG A 79 -10.28 1.91 13.60
CA ARG A 79 -11.40 1.08 13.09
C ARG A 79 -11.11 -0.41 13.19
N ILE A 80 -9.89 -0.83 12.84
CA ILE A 80 -9.46 -2.24 12.94
C ILE A 80 -9.49 -2.70 14.39
N ALA A 81 -9.04 -1.86 15.33
CA ALA A 81 -9.09 -2.17 16.76
C ALA A 81 -10.53 -2.28 17.29
N ASP A 82 -11.42 -1.39 16.85
CA ASP A 82 -12.81 -1.33 17.34
C ASP A 82 -13.71 -2.41 16.73
N ARG A 83 -13.48 -2.77 15.46
CA ARG A 83 -14.43 -3.57 14.65
C ARG A 83 -13.82 -4.75 13.90
N GLY A 84 -12.51 -4.95 14.03
CA GLY A 84 -11.76 -5.97 13.31
C GLY A 84 -11.33 -5.54 11.90
N PRO A 85 -10.42 -6.32 11.28
CA PRO A 85 -9.74 -5.95 10.03
C PRO A 85 -10.59 -6.06 8.77
N TYR A 86 -11.74 -6.73 8.81
CA TYR A 86 -12.57 -6.99 7.61
C TYR A 86 -13.76 -6.04 7.48
N GLU A 87 -14.08 -5.24 8.50
CA GLU A 87 -15.09 -4.18 8.37
C GLU A 87 -14.60 -2.97 7.57
N THR A 88 -13.29 -2.85 7.32
CA THR A 88 -12.71 -1.72 6.57
C THR A 88 -12.77 -1.86 5.05
N CYS A 89 -13.30 -2.96 4.52
CA CYS A 89 -13.45 -3.19 3.08
C CYS A 89 -14.77 -2.62 2.57
N SER A 90 -14.89 -1.30 2.52
CA SER A 90 -15.92 -0.61 1.74
C SER A 90 -15.26 0.61 1.13
N PHE A 91 -14.77 0.45 -0.11
CA PHE A 91 -14.39 1.54 -0.99
C PHE A 91 -15.52 1.77 -1.98
#